data_AF-A0A1J3IL94-F1
#
_entry.id   AF-A0A1J3IL94-F1
#
_cell.length_a   1.000
_cell.length_b   1.000
_cell.length_c   1.000
_cell.angle_alpha   90.00
_cell.angle_beta   90.00
_cell.angle_gamma   90.00
#
_symmetry.space_group_name_H-M   'P 1'
#
loop_
_entity.id
_entity.type
_entity.pdbx_description
1 polymer ?
#
loop_
_entity_poly.entity_id
_entity_poly.type
_entity_poly.pdbx_seq_one_letter_code
_entity_poly.pdbx_strand_id
1 'polypeptide(L)'
;MPRRPSGRRRLTKHRPLAFSPFMRSLALASSTAKSKLPHPQDCQCSEEITFDEKLPNLSKKEKKEQLSDSSDEEDSEGDVQADFEFFDPKATDFNGVKILLQHYLDNKEWDLSRFVDLILEQTTVGTVVKVADDEDESVFAVITALNLGRYKDNKCFRELKEFLVKVCSEKNVASNLQVLLEKKAKDVGLLVSQRVMNLPPQLLPPLYDGTFDEVSWATED
;
A
#
# COMPACT_ATOMS: atom_id res chain seq x y z
N MET A 1 52.53 -35.49 15.24
CA MET A 1 53.25 -34.61 14.29
C MET A 1 53.30 -35.31 12.91
N PRO A 2 53.40 -34.62 11.75
CA PRO A 2 52.28 -33.96 11.03
C PRO A 2 52.23 -34.24 9.49
N ARG A 3 51.11 -33.89 8.82
CA ARG A 3 50.93 -33.45 7.38
C ARG A 3 51.26 -34.49 6.26
N ARG A 4 50.58 -34.63 5.10
CA ARG A 4 49.61 -33.89 4.26
C ARG A 4 49.09 -34.87 3.16
N PRO A 5 47.98 -34.58 2.43
CA PRO A 5 48.14 -34.11 1.04
C PRO A 5 47.20 -32.92 0.73
N SER A 6 47.73 -31.78 0.27
CA SER A 6 47.76 -31.31 -1.13
C SER A 6 46.39 -31.17 -1.79
N GLY A 7 45.97 -29.91 -1.98
CA GLY A 7 44.61 -29.54 -2.35
C GLY A 7 44.31 -29.48 -3.84
N ARG A 8 43.00 -29.37 -4.12
CA ARG A 8 42.44 -28.73 -5.31
C ARG A 8 41.06 -28.17 -4.94
N ARG A 9 41.00 -26.87 -4.63
CA ARG A 9 39.73 -26.14 -4.39
C ARG A 9 38.95 -26.09 -5.71
N ARG A 10 37.73 -26.64 -5.75
CA ARG A 10 36.72 -26.27 -6.75
C ARG A 10 35.97 -25.05 -6.23
N LEU A 11 36.00 -23.96 -6.99
CA LEU A 11 35.13 -22.80 -6.77
C LEU A 11 33.67 -23.23 -6.96
N THR A 12 32.88 -23.17 -5.90
CA THR A 12 31.42 -23.30 -5.94
C THR A 12 30.84 -22.01 -6.53
N LYS A 13 30.32 -22.07 -7.76
CA LYS A 13 29.50 -20.98 -8.32
C LYS A 13 28.16 -20.97 -7.59
N HIS A 14 27.86 -19.89 -6.86
CA HIS A 14 26.55 -19.65 -6.26
C HIS A 14 25.47 -19.62 -7.35
N ARG A 15 24.40 -20.40 -7.17
CA ARG A 15 23.14 -20.23 -7.90
C ARG A 15 22.25 -19.27 -7.10
N PRO A 16 21.67 -18.22 -7.69
CA PRO A 16 20.70 -17.39 -6.98
C PRO A 16 19.41 -18.19 -6.74
N LEU A 17 18.91 -18.14 -5.51
CA LEU A 17 17.59 -18.68 -5.16
C LEU A 17 16.53 -17.70 -5.68
N ALA A 18 15.81 -18.07 -6.74
CA ALA A 18 14.65 -17.34 -7.21
C ALA A 18 13.42 -17.77 -6.40
N PHE A 19 12.88 -16.85 -5.60
CA PHE A 19 11.83 -17.13 -4.61
C PHE A 19 10.39 -17.11 -5.17
N SER A 20 10.19 -16.85 -6.47
CA SER A 20 8.86 -16.90 -7.10
C SER A 20 8.82 -17.77 -8.36
N PRO A 21 7.64 -18.32 -8.74
CA PRO A 21 7.47 -19.06 -9.98
C PRO A 21 7.84 -18.24 -11.23
N PHE A 22 7.54 -16.94 -11.23
CA PHE A 22 7.88 -16.03 -12.33
C PHE A 22 9.39 -15.86 -12.51
N MET A 23 10.13 -15.60 -11.42
CA MET A 23 11.58 -15.47 -11.47
C MET A 23 12.28 -16.78 -11.85
N ARG A 24 11.71 -17.93 -11.46
CA ARG A 24 12.21 -19.24 -11.92
C ARG A 24 12.07 -19.41 -13.43
N SER A 25 10.97 -18.93 -14.03
CA SER A 25 10.76 -18.99 -15.48
C SER A 25 11.78 -18.12 -16.25
N LEU A 26 12.00 -16.87 -15.79
CA LEU A 26 13.01 -15.97 -16.36
C LEU A 26 14.46 -16.48 -16.20
N ALA A 27 14.78 -17.10 -15.06
CA ALA A 27 16.10 -17.66 -14.81
C ALA A 27 16.42 -18.86 -15.71
N LEU A 28 15.41 -19.64 -16.10
CA LEU A 28 15.58 -20.73 -17.06
C LEU A 28 15.75 -20.19 -18.49
N ALA A 29 14.98 -19.17 -18.87
CA ALA A 29 15.04 -18.54 -20.19
C ALA A 29 16.38 -17.84 -20.49
N SER A 30 17.10 -17.38 -19.46
CA SER A 30 18.37 -16.65 -19.59
C SER A 30 19.63 -17.54 -19.57
N SER A 31 19.50 -18.86 -19.41
CA SER A 31 20.64 -19.76 -19.18
C SER A 31 21.20 -20.48 -20.43
N THR A 32 20.69 -20.20 -21.63
CA THR A 32 21.28 -20.70 -22.89
C THR A 32 22.14 -19.63 -23.55
N ALA A 33 23.43 -19.91 -23.67
CA ALA A 33 24.41 -18.98 -24.21
C ALA A 33 24.34 -18.86 -25.75
N LYS A 34 24.39 -17.60 -26.21
CA LYS A 34 25.03 -17.10 -27.44
C LYS A 34 24.60 -17.73 -28.78
N SER A 35 23.75 -17.02 -29.52
CA SER A 35 23.91 -16.88 -30.97
C SER A 35 23.41 -15.50 -31.45
N LYS A 36 23.90 -15.10 -32.63
CA LYS A 36 24.02 -13.75 -33.18
C LYS A 36 22.69 -13.00 -33.40
N LEU A 37 22.78 -11.66 -33.32
CA LEU A 37 21.80 -10.66 -33.78
C LEU A 37 21.26 -10.95 -35.19
N PRO A 38 19.97 -10.64 -35.41
CA PRO A 38 19.63 -9.66 -36.45
C PRO A 38 18.63 -8.60 -35.96
N HIS A 39 18.77 -7.38 -36.46
CA HIS A 39 17.73 -6.35 -36.50
C HIS A 39 16.78 -6.70 -37.67
N PRO A 40 15.44 -6.63 -37.54
CA PRO A 40 14.74 -5.44 -38.07
C PRO A 40 13.37 -5.09 -37.44
N GLN A 41 13.06 -3.79 -37.52
CA GLN A 41 11.80 -3.15 -37.97
C GLN A 41 10.48 -3.30 -37.20
N ASP A 42 9.85 -2.12 -37.09
CA ASP A 42 8.52 -1.80 -36.60
C ASP A 42 7.39 -2.65 -37.19
N CYS A 43 6.41 -3.00 -36.36
CA CYS A 43 5.09 -3.44 -36.78
C CYS A 43 4.00 -2.81 -35.88
N GLN A 44 3.15 -2.00 -36.49
CA GLN A 44 1.91 -1.44 -35.94
C GLN A 44 0.67 -2.32 -36.28
N CYS A 45 -0.45 -1.96 -35.62
CA CYS A 45 -1.88 -2.18 -35.92
C CYS A 45 -2.52 -3.51 -35.47
N SER A 46 -3.76 -3.58 -34.97
CA SER A 46 -4.92 -2.65 -35.00
C SER A 46 -6.07 -3.18 -34.12
N GLU A 47 -7.00 -2.29 -33.70
CA GLU A 47 -8.49 -2.43 -33.64
C GLU A 47 -9.04 -1.21 -32.84
N GLU A 48 -9.39 -0.10 -33.51
CA GLU A 48 -10.72 0.35 -33.98
C GLU A 48 -11.77 0.64 -32.87
N ILE A 49 -12.27 1.89 -32.81
CA ILE A 49 -13.70 2.25 -32.96
C ILE A 49 -13.81 3.74 -33.37
N THR A 50 -14.61 3.94 -34.41
CA THR A 50 -15.01 5.12 -35.20
C THR A 50 -15.88 6.13 -34.43
N PHE A 51 -15.84 7.43 -34.77
CA PHE A 51 -17.03 8.30 -34.85
C PHE A 51 -16.81 9.52 -35.79
N ASP A 52 -17.87 9.83 -36.55
CA ASP A 52 -17.98 10.61 -37.79
C ASP A 52 -17.48 12.07 -37.85
N GLU A 53 -16.92 12.44 -39.01
CA GLU A 53 -16.82 13.82 -39.52
C GLU A 53 -18.05 14.20 -40.36
N LYS A 54 -18.55 15.44 -40.18
CA LYS A 54 -19.13 16.22 -41.29
C LYS A 54 -19.19 17.73 -41.00
N LEU A 55 -18.53 18.54 -41.84
CA LEU A 55 -19.03 19.74 -42.58
C LEU A 55 -17.94 20.82 -42.86
N PRO A 56 -18.12 21.71 -43.87
CA PRO A 56 -17.16 21.93 -44.94
C PRO A 56 -16.49 23.32 -45.03
N ASN A 57 -15.59 23.42 -46.02
CA ASN A 57 -14.69 24.52 -46.45
C ASN A 57 -15.24 25.96 -46.58
N LEU A 58 -14.39 26.89 -46.09
CA LEU A 58 -13.87 28.17 -46.64
C LEU A 58 -14.78 29.15 -47.43
N SER A 59 -14.86 30.39 -46.92
CA SER A 59 -14.79 31.60 -47.76
C SER A 59 -14.22 32.82 -47.02
N LYS A 60 -13.38 33.58 -47.74
CA LYS A 60 -12.54 34.72 -47.30
C LYS A 60 -13.33 36.00 -47.01
N LYS A 61 -12.86 36.84 -46.07
CA LYS A 61 -12.80 38.32 -46.21
C LYS A 61 -11.95 38.98 -45.12
N GLU A 62 -11.01 39.81 -45.56
CA GLU A 62 -10.10 40.65 -44.77
C GLU A 62 -10.83 41.81 -44.07
N LYS A 63 -10.36 42.21 -42.87
CA LYS A 63 -10.19 43.62 -42.45
C LYS A 63 -9.51 43.77 -41.06
N LYS A 64 -8.31 44.36 -41.10
CA LYS A 64 -7.62 45.28 -40.17
C LYS A 64 -7.96 45.35 -38.67
N GLU A 65 -6.86 45.25 -37.91
CA GLU A 65 -6.44 46.06 -36.75
C GLU A 65 -7.27 46.00 -35.46
N GLN A 66 -6.75 45.27 -34.47
CA GLN A 66 -6.44 45.81 -33.14
C GLN A 66 -5.46 44.87 -32.43
N LEU A 67 -4.27 45.39 -32.12
CA LEU A 67 -3.32 44.79 -31.18
C LEU A 67 -3.93 44.93 -29.78
N SER A 68 -4.59 43.88 -29.31
CA SER A 68 -4.88 43.67 -27.91
C SER A 68 -3.97 42.55 -27.43
N ASP A 69 -3.09 42.91 -26.49
CA ASP A 69 -2.19 42.06 -25.73
C ASP A 69 -2.96 40.84 -25.19
N SER A 70 -2.93 39.74 -25.94
CA SER A 70 -3.41 38.45 -25.49
C SER A 70 -2.23 37.81 -24.81
N SER A 71 -2.05 38.12 -23.52
CA SER A 71 -1.16 37.37 -22.66
C SER A 71 -1.57 35.90 -22.75
N ASP A 72 -0.66 35.10 -23.27
CA ASP A 72 -0.68 33.65 -23.25
C ASP A 72 -0.88 33.23 -21.79
N GLU A 73 -2.11 32.92 -21.41
CA GLU A 73 -2.35 32.04 -20.26
C GLU A 73 -1.98 30.65 -20.77
N GLU A 74 -0.67 30.37 -20.82
CA GLU A 74 -0.17 29.02 -20.95
C GLU A 74 -0.85 28.22 -19.84
N ASP A 75 -1.63 27.21 -20.22
CA ASP A 75 -2.12 26.15 -19.34
C ASP A 75 -0.90 25.62 -18.59
N SER A 76 -0.63 26.18 -17.41
CA SER A 76 0.26 25.58 -16.44
C SER A 76 -0.49 24.38 -15.89
N GLU A 77 -0.51 23.30 -16.67
CA GLU A 77 -0.48 21.95 -16.15
C GLU A 77 0.84 21.81 -15.38
N GLY A 78 0.95 22.54 -14.28
CA GLY A 78 2.10 22.53 -13.39
C GLY A 78 2.21 21.14 -12.81
N ASP A 79 3.43 20.60 -12.81
CA ASP A 79 3.72 19.34 -12.16
C ASP A 79 3.27 19.41 -10.68
N VAL A 80 2.17 18.74 -10.36
CA VAL A 80 1.69 18.64 -8.97
C VAL A 80 2.61 17.67 -8.24
N GLN A 81 3.57 18.21 -7.50
CA GLN A 81 4.41 17.44 -6.60
C GLN A 81 3.65 17.19 -5.30
N ALA A 82 3.50 15.92 -4.93
CA ALA A 82 2.93 15.51 -3.64
C ALA A 82 3.97 14.69 -2.88
N ASP A 83 4.38 15.21 -1.72
CA ASP A 83 5.35 14.56 -0.84
C ASP A 83 4.59 13.83 0.27
N PHE A 84 4.63 12.50 0.25
CA PHE A 84 3.98 11.69 1.27
C PHE A 84 4.89 11.52 2.48
N GLU A 85 4.39 11.90 3.64
CA GLU A 85 5.09 11.83 4.91
C GLU A 85 4.37 10.94 5.93
N PHE A 86 5.15 10.41 6.86
CA PHE A 86 4.70 9.56 7.94
C PHE A 86 4.58 10.38 9.22
N PHE A 87 3.41 10.35 9.84
CA PHE A 87 3.14 11.06 11.08
C PHE A 87 2.57 10.12 12.13
N ASP A 88 2.76 10.47 13.40
CA ASP A 88 2.05 9.82 14.49
C ASP A 88 0.57 10.18 14.44
N PRO A 89 -0.36 9.23 14.69
CA PRO A 89 -1.78 9.48 14.74
C PRO A 89 -2.14 10.53 15.79
N LYS A 90 -2.96 11.50 15.40
CA LYS A 90 -3.44 12.59 16.27
C LYS A 90 -4.96 12.62 16.33
N ALA A 91 -5.50 13.24 17.39
CA ALA A 91 -6.95 13.40 17.53
C ALA A 91 -7.60 14.18 16.35
N THR A 92 -6.85 15.03 15.67
CA THR A 92 -7.25 15.74 14.45
C THR A 92 -7.58 14.79 13.29
N ASP A 93 -6.99 13.58 13.29
CA ASP A 93 -7.08 12.62 12.20
C ASP A 93 -8.35 11.75 12.26
N PHE A 94 -9.20 11.98 13.27
CA PHE A 94 -10.41 11.20 13.54
C PHE A 94 -11.28 11.01 12.30
N ASN A 95 -11.55 12.08 11.57
CA ASN A 95 -12.42 12.00 10.41
C ASN A 95 -11.77 11.20 9.27
N GLY A 96 -10.49 11.44 8.98
CA GLY A 96 -9.76 10.72 7.93
C GLY A 96 -9.66 9.23 8.21
N VAL A 97 -9.27 8.85 9.43
CA VAL A 97 -9.17 7.45 9.85
C VAL A 97 -10.55 6.78 9.85
N LYS A 98 -11.61 7.48 10.28
CA LYS A 98 -12.98 6.95 10.26
C LYS A 98 -13.47 6.67 8.85
N ILE A 99 -13.18 7.56 7.89
CA ILE A 99 -13.54 7.35 6.48
C ILE A 99 -12.80 6.13 5.92
N LEU A 100 -11.49 6.01 6.18
CA LEU A 100 -10.69 4.87 5.73
C LEU A 100 -11.24 3.52 6.25
N LEU A 101 -11.64 3.49 7.52
CA LEU A 101 -12.11 2.28 8.19
C LEU A 101 -13.62 2.03 8.07
N GLN A 102 -14.35 2.85 7.31
CA GLN A 102 -15.80 2.73 7.17
C GLN A 102 -16.27 1.34 6.73
N HIS A 103 -15.50 0.69 5.86
CA HIS A 103 -15.78 -0.65 5.33
C HIS A 103 -14.88 -1.74 5.91
N TYR A 104 -14.26 -1.51 7.07
CA TYR A 104 -13.26 -2.43 7.63
C TYR A 104 -13.86 -3.81 8.02
N LEU A 105 -15.13 -3.86 8.46
CA LEU A 105 -15.85 -5.11 8.75
C LEU A 105 -16.95 -5.39 7.71
N ASP A 106 -16.69 -5.05 6.45
CA ASP A 106 -17.61 -5.16 5.32
C ASP A 106 -18.96 -4.50 5.60
N ASN A 107 -20.02 -5.31 5.77
CA ASN A 107 -21.41 -4.88 5.94
C ASN A 107 -21.88 -4.93 7.40
N LYS A 108 -20.99 -5.18 8.38
CA LYS A 108 -21.39 -5.23 9.78
C LYS A 108 -21.43 -3.82 10.36
N GLU A 109 -22.58 -3.42 10.90
CA GLU A 109 -22.68 -2.25 11.77
C GLU A 109 -21.98 -2.54 13.12
N TRP A 110 -21.09 -1.65 13.52
CA TRP A 110 -20.29 -1.77 14.73
C TRP A 110 -19.87 -0.39 15.22
N ASP A 111 -19.34 -0.32 16.44
CA ASP A 111 -18.89 0.92 17.04
C ASP A 111 -17.54 1.41 16.47
N LEU A 112 -17.57 1.85 15.21
CA LEU A 112 -16.41 2.36 14.47
C LEU A 112 -15.85 3.63 15.11
N SER A 113 -16.71 4.56 15.54
CA SER A 113 -16.26 5.83 16.13
C SER A 113 -15.40 5.56 17.36
N ARG A 114 -15.86 4.67 18.26
CA ARG A 114 -15.07 4.30 19.44
C ARG A 114 -13.80 3.53 19.07
N PHE A 115 -13.83 2.74 18.00
CA PHE A 115 -12.63 2.06 17.52
C PHE A 115 -11.56 3.05 17.03
N VAL A 116 -11.96 4.09 16.29
CA VAL A 116 -11.04 5.15 15.85
C VAL A 116 -10.50 5.93 17.04
N ASP A 117 -11.34 6.27 18.03
CA ASP A 117 -10.86 6.91 19.26
C ASP A 117 -9.75 6.08 19.91
N LEU A 118 -9.93 4.75 20.02
CA LEU A 118 -8.91 3.88 20.61
C LEU A 118 -7.61 3.83 19.80
N ILE A 119 -7.67 3.97 18.48
CA ILE A 119 -6.50 4.06 17.62
C ILE A 119 -5.74 5.36 17.90
N LEU A 120 -6.45 6.49 18.00
CA LEU A 120 -5.84 7.81 18.18
C LEU A 120 -5.42 8.08 19.62
N GLU A 121 -6.05 7.44 20.61
CA GLU A 121 -5.64 7.47 22.02
C GLU A 121 -4.29 6.74 22.23
N GLN A 122 -3.89 5.84 21.33
CA GLN A 122 -2.64 5.10 21.42
C GLN A 122 -1.50 5.87 20.76
N THR A 123 -0.65 6.51 21.57
CA THR A 123 0.47 7.33 21.06
C THR A 123 1.77 6.57 20.86
N THR A 124 1.83 5.28 21.23
CA THR A 124 3.09 4.51 21.23
C THR A 124 3.32 3.71 19.95
N VAL A 125 2.24 3.29 19.28
CA VAL A 125 2.32 2.48 18.06
C VAL A 125 1.20 2.88 17.12
N GLY A 126 1.58 3.31 15.94
CA GLY A 126 0.70 3.70 14.86
C GLY A 126 1.32 4.79 14.01
N THR A 127 1.04 4.74 12.72
CA THR A 127 1.52 5.70 11.74
C THR A 127 0.37 6.05 10.80
N VAL A 128 0.22 7.33 10.49
CA VAL A 128 -0.65 7.82 9.42
C VAL A 128 0.20 8.40 8.28
N VAL A 129 -0.27 8.21 7.05
CA VAL A 129 0.36 8.80 5.85
C VAL A 129 -0.47 9.97 5.39
N LYS A 130 0.16 11.14 5.29
CA LYS A 130 -0.44 12.40 4.80
C LYS A 130 0.45 13.01 3.73
N VAL A 131 -0.08 13.96 2.97
CA VAL A 131 0.73 14.80 2.08
C VAL A 131 1.25 16.00 2.88
N ALA A 132 2.54 16.29 2.77
CA ALA A 132 3.15 17.45 3.38
C ALA A 132 2.54 18.75 2.79
N ASP A 133 2.36 19.76 3.63
CA ASP A 133 1.80 21.07 3.26
C ASP A 133 0.38 21.03 2.63
N ASP A 134 -0.36 19.94 2.81
CA ASP A 134 -1.77 19.84 2.41
C ASP A 134 -2.67 20.59 3.40
N GLU A 135 -3.46 21.57 2.92
CA GLU A 135 -4.37 22.37 3.75
C GLU A 135 -5.47 21.52 4.40
N ASP A 136 -5.86 20.44 3.73
CA ASP A 136 -6.94 19.55 4.16
C ASP A 136 -6.47 18.48 5.18
N GLU A 137 -5.17 18.37 5.43
CA GLU A 137 -4.53 17.33 6.25
C GLU A 137 -5.07 15.90 6.00
N SER A 138 -5.32 15.58 4.72
CA SER A 138 -6.00 14.36 4.34
C SER A 138 -5.20 13.11 4.71
N VAL A 139 -5.85 12.13 5.34
CA VAL A 139 -5.23 10.85 5.72
C VAL A 139 -5.39 9.85 4.58
N PHE A 140 -4.27 9.39 4.01
CA PHE A 140 -4.25 8.45 2.89
C PHE A 140 -4.05 7.00 3.33
N ALA A 141 -3.39 6.79 4.46
CA ALA A 141 -3.25 5.49 5.08
C ALA A 141 -3.14 5.59 6.59
N VAL A 142 -3.52 4.51 7.25
CA VAL A 142 -3.35 4.29 8.69
C VAL A 142 -2.87 2.86 8.91
N ILE A 143 -1.84 2.71 9.73
CA ILE A 143 -1.39 1.43 10.25
C ILE A 143 -1.21 1.55 11.76
N THR A 144 -1.66 0.56 12.52
CA THR A 144 -1.46 0.52 13.97
C THR A 144 -1.61 -0.90 14.49
N ALA A 145 -0.98 -1.21 15.60
CA ALA A 145 -1.14 -2.49 16.30
C ALA A 145 -1.80 -2.27 17.66
N LEU A 146 -2.98 -2.86 17.87
CA LEU A 146 -3.76 -2.73 19.10
C LEU A 146 -3.72 -4.02 19.93
N ASN A 147 -3.35 -3.93 21.21
CA ASN A 147 -3.33 -5.10 22.08
C ASN A 147 -4.76 -5.58 22.44
N LEU A 148 -5.09 -6.84 22.10
CA LEU A 148 -6.42 -7.40 22.35
C LEU A 148 -6.75 -7.59 23.84
N GLY A 149 -5.73 -7.77 24.67
CA GLY A 149 -5.86 -7.91 26.12
C GLY A 149 -6.16 -6.59 26.81
N ARG A 150 -5.50 -5.50 26.38
CA ARG A 150 -5.69 -4.13 26.92
C ARG A 150 -7.10 -3.61 26.66
N TYR A 151 -7.62 -3.81 25.45
CA TYR A 151 -8.91 -3.25 25.01
C TYR A 151 -10.08 -4.23 25.05
N LYS A 152 -9.93 -5.38 25.73
CA LYS A 152 -10.92 -6.48 25.76
C LYS A 152 -12.33 -6.07 26.22
N ASP A 153 -12.43 -5.05 27.08
CA ASP A 153 -13.68 -4.64 27.73
C ASP A 153 -14.48 -3.64 26.86
N ASN A 154 -13.88 -3.15 25.77
CA ASN A 154 -14.55 -2.24 24.84
C ASN A 154 -15.54 -2.97 23.93
N LYS A 155 -16.69 -2.34 23.67
CA LYS A 155 -17.76 -2.88 22.83
C LYS A 155 -17.28 -3.18 21.40
N CYS A 156 -16.50 -2.28 20.79
CA CYS A 156 -15.96 -2.45 19.45
C CYS A 156 -15.11 -3.72 19.30
N PHE A 157 -14.28 -4.05 20.29
CA PHE A 157 -13.46 -5.27 20.28
C PHE A 157 -14.29 -6.54 20.45
N ARG A 158 -15.36 -6.50 21.25
CA ARG A 158 -16.29 -7.64 21.35
C ARG A 158 -16.98 -7.89 20.01
N GLU A 159 -17.48 -6.84 19.37
CA GLU A 159 -18.13 -6.93 18.05
C GLU A 159 -17.16 -7.41 16.97
N LEU A 160 -15.90 -6.96 17.00
CA LEU A 160 -14.84 -7.44 16.13
C LEU A 160 -14.59 -8.94 16.31
N LYS A 161 -14.44 -9.41 17.56
CA LYS A 161 -14.22 -10.83 17.86
C LYS A 161 -15.37 -11.70 17.34
N GLU A 162 -16.60 -11.28 17.61
CA GLU A 162 -17.80 -11.96 17.11
C GLU A 162 -17.85 -12.00 15.57
N PHE A 163 -17.44 -10.92 14.90
CA PHE A 163 -17.35 -10.87 13.45
C PHE A 163 -16.33 -11.86 12.90
N LEU A 164 -15.10 -11.85 13.44
CA LEU A 164 -14.04 -12.75 12.99
C LEU A 164 -14.43 -14.23 13.17
N VAL A 165 -15.07 -14.58 14.28
CA VAL A 165 -15.58 -15.94 14.53
C VAL A 165 -16.70 -16.29 13.55
N LYS A 166 -17.58 -15.35 13.21
CA LYS A 166 -18.68 -15.55 12.25
C LYS A 166 -18.18 -15.77 10.82
N VAL A 167 -17.12 -15.06 10.41
CA VAL A 167 -16.52 -15.18 9.08
C VAL A 167 -15.75 -16.50 8.93
N CYS A 168 -15.17 -16.99 10.02
CA CYS A 168 -14.46 -18.28 10.03
C CYS A 168 -15.42 -19.46 9.79
N SER A 169 -15.42 -19.96 8.55
CA SER A 169 -16.25 -21.11 8.15
C SER A 169 -15.68 -22.47 8.59
N GLU A 170 -14.37 -22.54 8.82
CA GLU A 170 -13.67 -23.78 9.21
C GLU A 170 -13.61 -23.97 10.73
N LYS A 171 -14.17 -25.08 11.22
CA LYS A 171 -14.24 -25.37 12.67
C LYS A 171 -12.87 -25.43 13.35
N ASN A 172 -11.88 -26.04 12.70
CA ASN A 172 -10.53 -26.16 13.26
C ASN A 172 -9.84 -24.79 13.41
N VAL A 173 -9.98 -23.91 12.41
CA VAL A 173 -9.44 -22.56 12.42
C VAL A 173 -10.17 -21.69 13.44
N ALA A 174 -11.50 -21.79 13.50
CA ALA A 174 -12.32 -21.06 14.45
C ALA A 174 -11.94 -21.37 15.92
N SER A 175 -11.68 -22.65 16.25
CA SER A 175 -11.23 -23.03 17.59
C SER A 175 -9.86 -22.43 17.94
N ASN A 176 -8.91 -22.46 17.00
CA ASN A 176 -7.59 -21.85 17.20
C ASN A 176 -7.69 -20.32 17.36
N LEU A 177 -8.53 -19.68 16.56
CA LEU A 177 -8.78 -18.25 16.63
C LEU A 177 -9.40 -17.86 17.98
N GLN A 178 -10.40 -18.60 18.48
CA GLN A 178 -10.98 -18.35 19.81
C GLN A 178 -9.92 -18.44 20.92
N VAL A 179 -9.01 -19.41 20.85
CA VAL A 179 -7.90 -19.51 21.80
C VAL A 179 -7.00 -18.26 21.77
N LEU A 180 -6.72 -17.71 20.58
CA LEU A 180 -5.94 -16.48 20.42
C LEU A 180 -6.68 -15.24 20.93
N LEU A 181 -7.97 -15.10 20.61
CA LEU A 181 -8.80 -13.94 20.97
C LEU A 181 -9.19 -13.89 22.45
N GLU A 182 -9.16 -15.02 23.16
CA GLU A 182 -9.54 -15.13 24.57
C GLU A 182 -8.35 -15.45 25.48
N LYS A 183 -7.81 -16.68 25.38
CA LYS A 183 -6.83 -17.21 26.34
C LYS A 183 -5.48 -16.53 26.21
N LYS A 184 -5.06 -16.22 24.97
CA LYS A 184 -3.78 -15.57 24.67
C LYS A 184 -3.94 -14.09 24.33
N ALA A 185 -5.09 -13.48 24.61
CA ALA A 185 -5.38 -12.11 24.18
C ALA A 185 -4.35 -11.08 24.66
N LYS A 186 -3.69 -11.32 25.80
CA LYS A 186 -2.64 -10.44 26.36
C LYS A 186 -1.42 -10.33 25.45
N ASP A 187 -1.09 -11.40 24.74
CA ASP A 187 0.11 -11.51 23.90
C ASP A 187 -0.22 -11.36 22.40
N VAL A 188 -1.46 -10.97 22.08
CA VAL A 188 -1.95 -10.86 20.70
C VAL A 188 -2.29 -9.41 20.38
N GLY A 189 -1.61 -8.86 19.37
CA GLY A 189 -1.93 -7.59 18.76
C GLY A 189 -2.84 -7.77 17.53
N LEU A 190 -3.82 -6.89 17.39
CA LEU A 190 -4.59 -6.70 16.17
C LEU A 190 -3.87 -5.65 15.31
N LEU A 191 -3.35 -6.07 14.16
CA LEU A 191 -2.83 -5.15 13.16
C LEU A 191 -3.99 -4.57 12.34
N VAL A 192 -4.20 -3.27 12.46
CA VAL A 192 -5.13 -2.50 11.64
C VAL A 192 -4.29 -1.82 10.57
N SER A 193 -4.48 -2.19 9.31
CA SER A 193 -3.79 -1.57 8.17
C SER A 193 -4.82 -1.26 7.11
N GLN A 194 -5.00 0.03 6.81
CA GLN A 194 -5.93 0.47 5.79
C GLN A 194 -5.35 1.65 5.01
N ARG A 195 -5.59 1.66 3.70
CA ARG A 195 -5.11 2.70 2.80
C ARG A 195 -6.09 2.97 1.67
N VAL A 196 -5.98 4.14 1.06
CA VAL A 196 -6.62 4.40 -0.23
C VAL A 196 -6.00 3.52 -1.32
N MET A 197 -6.80 3.18 -2.34
CA MET A 197 -6.35 2.33 -3.45
C MET A 197 -5.24 2.98 -4.28
N ASN A 198 -5.18 4.31 -4.31
CA ASN A 198 -4.26 5.08 -5.14
C ASN A 198 -2.92 5.37 -4.44
N LEU A 199 -2.70 4.85 -3.22
CA LEU A 199 -1.45 5.09 -2.51
C LEU A 199 -0.28 4.41 -3.24
N PRO A 200 0.83 5.12 -3.51
CA PRO A 200 2.01 4.53 -4.13
C PRO A 200 2.52 3.30 -3.36
N PRO A 201 2.68 2.13 -4.01
CA PRO A 201 3.08 0.90 -3.32
C PRO A 201 4.49 0.96 -2.71
N GLN A 202 5.33 1.90 -3.16
CA GLN A 202 6.67 2.15 -2.65
C GLN A 202 6.68 2.62 -1.20
N LEU A 203 5.58 3.20 -0.71
CA LEU A 203 5.44 3.63 0.68
C LEU A 203 5.17 2.46 1.62
N LEU A 204 4.73 1.29 1.12
CA LEU A 204 4.32 0.19 1.98
C LEU A 204 5.49 -0.47 2.72
N PRO A 205 6.62 -0.83 2.09
CA PRO A 205 7.74 -1.43 2.84
C PRO A 205 8.19 -0.58 4.05
N PRO A 206 8.53 0.72 3.89
CA PRO A 206 8.95 1.53 5.03
C PRO A 206 7.83 1.74 6.06
N LEU A 207 6.56 1.82 5.63
CA LEU A 207 5.42 1.93 6.53
C LEU A 207 5.31 0.73 7.48
N TYR A 208 5.42 -0.49 6.95
CA TYR A 208 5.35 -1.70 7.76
C TYR A 208 6.59 -1.88 8.64
N ASP A 209 7.78 -1.64 8.09
CA ASP A 209 9.04 -1.74 8.84
C ASP A 209 9.00 -0.79 10.06
N GLY A 210 8.57 0.46 9.86
CA GLY A 210 8.39 1.45 10.93
C GLY A 210 7.42 0.99 12.02
N THR A 211 6.26 0.45 11.65
CA THR A 211 5.30 -0.07 12.64
C THR A 211 5.87 -1.24 13.46
N PHE A 212 6.67 -2.12 12.86
CA PHE A 212 7.29 -3.21 13.61
C PHE A 212 8.39 -2.71 14.56
N ASP A 213 9.13 -1.68 14.18
CA ASP A 213 10.09 -1.00 15.05
C ASP A 213 9.37 -0.32 16.23
N GLU A 214 8.28 0.41 15.97
CA GLU A 214 7.42 1.01 17.01
C GLU A 214 6.89 -0.05 17.99
N VAL A 215 6.41 -1.19 17.49
CA VAL A 215 5.97 -2.30 18.34
C VAL A 215 7.13 -2.81 19.22
N SER A 216 8.34 -2.93 18.66
CA SER A 216 9.51 -3.36 19.44
C SER A 216 9.82 -2.38 20.56
N TRP A 217 9.85 -1.08 20.26
CA TRP A 217 10.12 -0.03 21.26
C TRP A 217 9.04 -0.02 22.35
N ALA A 218 7.77 -0.15 21.98
CA ALA A 218 6.67 -0.20 22.92
C ALA A 218 6.66 -1.44 23.84
N THR A 219 7.47 -2.47 23.53
CA THR A 219 7.68 -3.61 24.45
C THR A 219 8.85 -3.44 25.40
N GLU A 220 9.74 -2.47 25.14
CA GLU A 220 10.88 -2.16 26.01
C GLU A 220 10.51 -1.15 27.13
N ASP A 221 9.47 -0.34 26.90
CA ASP A 221 8.86 0.59 27.86
C ASP A 221 7.91 -0.10 28.87
#